data_AF-A0A563ELW6-F1
#
_entry.id   AF-A0A563ELW6-F1
#
_cell.length_a   1.000
_cell.length_b   1.000
_cell.length_c   1.000
_cell.angle_alpha   90.00
_cell.angle_beta   90.00
_cell.angle_gamma   90.00
#
_symmetry.space_group_name_H-M   'P 1'
#
loop_
_entity.id
_entity.type
_entity.pdbx_description
1 polymer ?
#
loop_
_entity_poly.entity_id
_entity_poly.type
_entity_poly.pdbx_seq_one_letter_code
_entity_poly.pdbx_strand_id
1 'polypeptide(L)' 'MAEPYVVRYVGGPLDGRVDSLPSPPEDPKSTITHVHLHGGPKIVHHYDLSYAVEYGCEYRLRSED' A
#
# COMPACT_ATOMS: atom_id res chain seq x y z
N MET A 1 -10.95 21.33 8.42
CA MET A 1 -10.78 19.88 8.57
C MET A 1 -9.66 19.50 7.62
N ALA A 2 -8.60 18.84 8.08
CA ALA A 2 -7.59 18.32 7.17
C ALA A 2 -8.22 17.23 6.31
N GLU A 3 -7.91 17.22 5.02
CA GLU A 3 -8.31 16.11 4.14
C GLU A 3 -7.55 14.85 4.57
N PRO A 4 -8.22 13.68 4.62
CA PRO A 4 -7.57 12.45 5.02
C PRO A 4 -6.48 12.08 4.00
N TYR A 5 -5.37 11.56 4.47
CA TYR A 5 -4.29 11.10 3.61
C TYR A 5 -4.65 9.74 3.00
N VAL A 6 -4.71 9.68 1.67
CA VAL A 6 -5.22 8.51 0.95
C VAL A 6 -4.08 7.58 0.52
N VAL A 7 -4.19 6.29 0.80
CA VAL A 7 -3.22 5.27 0.39
C VAL A 7 -3.88 4.32 -0.60
N ARG A 8 -3.36 4.24 -1.83
CA ARG A 8 -3.86 3.35 -2.89
C ARG A 8 -2.89 2.20 -3.16
N TYR A 9 -3.44 1.02 -3.42
CA TYR A 9 -2.69 -0.15 -3.85
C TYR A 9 -3.04 -0.52 -5.30
N VAL A 10 -2.01 -0.86 -6.08
CA VAL A 10 -2.14 -1.21 -7.51
C VAL A 10 -1.44 -2.54 -7.77
N GLY A 11 -2.15 -3.48 -8.40
CA GLY A 11 -1.70 -4.83 -8.72
C GLY A 11 -1.95 -5.84 -7.59
N GLY A 12 -1.97 -7.13 -7.95
CA GLY A 12 -2.04 -8.22 -6.97
C GLY A 12 -3.36 -8.26 -6.16
N PRO A 13 -3.35 -8.89 -4.97
CA PRO A 13 -4.57 -9.07 -4.18
C PRO A 13 -5.14 -7.81 -3.53
N LEU A 14 -4.38 -6.71 -3.48
CA LEU A 14 -4.85 -5.43 -2.94
C LEU A 14 -5.26 -4.44 -4.03
N ASP A 15 -5.26 -4.83 -5.32
CA ASP A 15 -5.61 -3.92 -6.40
C ASP A 15 -6.96 -3.23 -6.16
N GLY A 16 -6.96 -1.89 -6.27
CA GLY A 16 -8.14 -1.06 -6.06
C GLY A 16 -8.49 -0.78 -4.59
N ARG A 17 -7.77 -1.39 -3.63
CA ARG A 17 -7.91 -1.02 -2.22
C ARG A 17 -7.44 0.41 -1.99
N VAL A 18 -8.22 1.14 -1.20
CA VAL A 18 -7.90 2.49 -0.74
C VAL A 18 -8.06 2.53 0.78
N ASP A 19 -7.01 2.95 1.48
CA ASP A 19 -7.03 3.23 2.91
C ASP A 19 -6.96 4.74 3.15
N SER A 20 -7.49 5.20 4.29
CA SER A 20 -7.46 6.61 4.69
C SER A 20 -6.78 6.74 6.05
N LEU A 21 -5.76 7.57 6.12
CA LEU A 21 -5.06 7.93 7.35
C LEU A 21 -5.54 9.30 7.84
N PRO A 22 -5.59 9.52 9.17
CA PRO A 22 -6.04 10.80 9.72
C PRO A 22 -5.11 11.98 9.37
N SER A 23 -3.84 11.70 9.04
CA SER A 23 -2.81 12.66 8.63
C SER A 23 -1.77 11.96 7.74
N PRO A 24 -1.02 12.72 6.90
CA PRO A 24 0.15 12.20 6.20
C PRO A 24 1.20 11.66 7.20
N PRO A 25 1.82 10.51 6.92
CA PRO A 25 2.96 10.04 7.73
C PRO A 25 4.18 10.95 7.49
N GLU A 26 5.00 11.15 8.53
CA GLU A 26 6.25 11.92 8.42
C GLU A 26 7.23 11.28 7.43
N ASP A 27 7.27 9.94 7.40
CA ASP A 27 8.05 9.15 6.45
C ASP A 27 7.19 8.00 5.90
N PRO A 28 6.76 8.04 4.63
CA PRO A 28 6.05 6.94 4.00
C PRO A 28 7.01 5.77 3.77
N LYS A 29 6.60 4.57 4.21
CA LYS A 29 7.41 3.35 4.06
C LYS A 29 7.73 3.11 2.58
N SER A 30 8.97 2.74 2.28
CA SER A 30 9.33 2.39 0.90
C SER A 30 8.66 1.11 0.40
N THR A 31 8.33 0.19 1.32
CA THR A 31 7.70 -1.10 0.99
C THR A 31 6.66 -1.49 2.04
N ILE A 32 5.53 -2.02 1.58
CA ILE A 32 4.49 -2.65 2.38
C ILE A 32 4.41 -4.14 2.05
N THR A 33 4.25 -4.96 3.08
CA THR A 33 4.08 -6.41 2.94
C THR A 33 2.63 -6.77 3.21
N HIS A 34 1.96 -7.37 2.22
CA HIS A 34 0.66 -8.00 2.41
C HIS A 34 0.84 -9.50 2.57
N VAL A 35 0.43 -10.03 3.72
CA VAL A 35 0.48 -11.46 4.02
C VAL A 35 -0.93 -12.02 3.98
N HIS A 36 -1.08 -13.11 3.24
CA HIS A 36 -2.34 -13.78 3.06
C HIS A 36 -2.27 -15.21 3.60
N LEU A 37 -3.15 -15.53 4.55
CA LEU A 37 -3.25 -16.83 5.21
C LEU A 37 -4.64 -17.43 4.95
N HIS A 38 -4.73 -18.41 4.07
CA HIS A 38 -5.98 -19.08 3.69
C HIS A 38 -5.94 -20.59 4.02
N GLY A 39 -5.37 -20.95 5.16
CA GLY A 39 -5.25 -22.36 5.58
C GLY A 39 -4.27 -23.21 4.73
N GLY A 40 -3.66 -22.62 3.70
CA GLY A 40 -2.57 -23.18 2.90
C GLY A 40 -1.22 -22.49 3.17
N PRO A 41 -0.20 -22.70 2.31
CA PRO A 41 1.08 -22.02 2.44
C PRO A 41 0.91 -20.50 2.44
N LYS A 42 1.70 -19.83 3.27
CA LYS A 42 1.69 -18.37 3.41
C LYS A 42 2.06 -17.71 2.07
N ILE A 43 1.19 -16.85 1.56
CA ILE A 43 1.46 -16.03 0.38
C ILE A 43 1.84 -14.63 0.84
N VAL A 44 2.93 -14.09 0.28
CA VAL A 44 3.46 -12.78 0.63
C VAL A 44 3.57 -11.94 -0.64
N HIS A 45 2.96 -10.76 -0.63
CA HIS A 45 3.10 -9.76 -1.70
C HIS A 45 3.80 -8.52 -1.16
N HIS A 46 4.78 -8.04 -1.90
CA HIS A 46 5.46 -6.78 -1.60
C HIS A 46 4.92 -5.69 -2.51
N TYR A 47 4.62 -4.53 -1.94
CA TYR A 47 4.23 -3.35 -2.69
C TYR A 47 5.24 -2.24 -2.40
N ASP A 48 5.82 -1.68 -3.45
CA ASP A 48 6.75 -0.57 -3.33
C ASP A 48 6.07 0.76 -3.52
N LEU A 49 6.52 1.75 -2.77
CA LEU A 49 6.07 3.12 -2.91
C LEU A 49 6.45 3.62 -4.31
N SER A 50 5.43 3.96 -5.10
CA SER A 50 5.61 4.52 -6.44
C SER A 50 5.48 6.04 -6.44
N TYR A 51 4.64 6.60 -5.56
CA TYR A 51 4.35 8.03 -5.51
C TYR A 51 3.84 8.44 -4.12
N ALA A 52 4.24 9.61 -3.62
CA ALA A 52 3.74 10.21 -2.37
C ALA A 52 3.68 11.75 -2.46
N VAL A 53 2.60 12.33 -1.95
CA VAL A 53 2.36 13.79 -1.81
C VAL A 53 1.55 14.08 -0.55
N GLU A 54 1.36 15.36 -0.20
CA GLU A 54 0.69 15.81 1.02
C GLU A 54 -0.68 15.16 1.30
N TYR A 55 -1.43 14.82 0.24
CA TYR A 55 -2.79 14.26 0.36
C TYR A 55 -2.88 12.76 0.07
N GLY A 56 -1.77 12.07 -0.25
CA GLY A 56 -1.81 10.63 -0.44
C GLY A 56 -0.56 9.97 -1.03
N CYS A 57 -0.64 8.66 -1.25
CA CYS A 57 0.38 7.86 -1.90
C CYS A 57 -0.17 6.64 -2.64
N GLU A 58 0.67 6.10 -3.52
CA GLU A 58 0.41 4.90 -4.29
C GLU A 58 1.51 3.87 -4.06
N TYR A 59 1.11 2.65 -3.68
CA TYR A 59 1.95 1.48 -3.58
C TYR A 59 1.63 0.51 -4.72
N ARG A 60 2.65 0.13 -5.49
CA ARG A 60 2.51 -0.80 -6.62
C ARG A 60 3.10 -2.15 -6.27
N LEU A 61 2.41 -3.23 -6.68
CA LEU A 61 2.93 -4.59 -6.53
C LEU A 61 4.32 -4.68 -7.16
N ARG A 62 5.29 -5.16 -6.40
CA ARG A 62 6.63 -5.47 -6.88
C ARG A 62 6.54 -6.64 -7.84
N SER A 63 6.97 -6.42 -9.08
CA SER A 63 7.18 -7.54 -10.02
C SER A 63 8.36 -8.36 -9.52
N GLU A 64 8.16 -9.66 -9.35
CA GLU A 64 9.26 -10.61 -9.18
C GLU A 64 9.82 -10.87 -10.59
N ASP A 65 11.08 -10.50 -10.83
CA ASP A 65 11.83 -10.86 -12.05
C ASP A 65 12.37 -12.30 -11.92
#